data_AF-A0A662UCF0-F1
#
_entry.id   AF-A0A662UCF0-F1
#
_cell.length_a   1.000
_cell.length_b   1.000
_cell.length_c   1.000
_cell.angle_alpha   90.00
_cell.angle_beta   90.00
_cell.angle_gamma   90.00
#
_symmetry.space_group_name_H-M   'P 1'
#
loop_
_entity.id
_entity.type
_entity.pdbx_description
1 polymer ?
#
loop_
_entity_poly.entity_id
_entity_poly.type
_entity_poly.pdbx_seq_one_letter_code
_entity_poly.pdbx_strand_id
1 'polypeptide(L)' 'MVRAKVGVEGLTFDASHYTKGIAEKCMNLHGHTFRVSVEVEGDIDPETGMVVDFSALKKVVKEV' A
#
# COMPACT_ATOMS: atom_id res chain seq x y z
N MET A 1 21.79 15.08 3.33
CA MET A 1 20.47 15.29 2.70
C MET A 1 19.43 14.62 3.59
N VAL A 2 18.29 15.26 3.82
CA VAL A 2 17.23 14.72 4.70
C VAL A 2 16.35 13.82 3.84
N ARG A 3 16.28 12.54 4.19
CA ARG A 3 15.32 11.60 3.58
C ARG A 3 14.08 11.54 4.45
N ALA A 4 12.92 11.61 3.81
CA ALA A 4 11.63 11.52 4.47
C ALA A 4 10.83 10.37 3.89
N LYS A 5 9.99 9.77 4.74
CA LYS A 5 9.04 8.73 4.36
C LYS A 5 7.63 9.30 4.48
N VAL A 6 6.85 9.16 3.41
CA VAL A 6 5.46 9.61 3.32
C VAL A 6 4.60 8.48 2.75
N GLY A 7 3.31 8.44 3.08
CA GLY A 7 2.47 7.33 2.64
C GLY A 7 0.97 7.61 2.68
N VAL A 8 0.22 6.64 2.15
CA VAL A 8 -1.25 6.58 2.22
C VAL A 8 -1.62 5.33 2.99
N GLU A 9 -2.49 5.49 3.99
CA GLU A 9 -2.97 4.40 4.85
C GLU A 9 -4.49 4.25 4.74
N GLY A 10 -5.01 3.14 5.29
CA GLY A 10 -6.45 2.90 5.40
C GLY A 10 -7.12 2.45 4.11
N LEU A 11 -6.35 2.07 3.09
CA LEU A 11 -6.89 1.48 1.87
C LEU A 11 -7.37 0.07 2.17
N THR A 12 -8.53 -0.29 1.61
CA THR A 12 -9.10 -1.62 1.76
C THR A 12 -9.59 -2.16 0.43
N PHE A 13 -9.44 -3.47 0.24
CA PHE A 13 -10.11 -4.19 -0.84
C PHE A 13 -10.57 -5.56 -0.34
N ASP A 14 -11.66 -6.05 -0.92
CA ASP A 14 -12.19 -7.38 -0.61
C ASP A 14 -11.75 -8.36 -1.70
N ALA A 15 -11.16 -9.48 -1.28
CA ALA A 15 -10.77 -10.53 -2.22
C ALA A 15 -10.85 -11.93 -1.59
N SER A 16 -11.00 -12.93 -2.45
CA SER A 16 -10.91 -14.34 -2.05
C SER A 16 -9.54 -14.91 -2.42
N HIS A 17 -9.03 -15.81 -1.57
CA HIS A 17 -7.75 -16.50 -1.77
C HIS A 17 -7.72 -17.85 -1.03
N TYR A 18 -6.64 -18.60 -1.23
CA TYR A 18 -6.30 -19.78 -0.44
C TYR A 18 -4.77 -19.92 -0.41
N THR A 19 -4.23 -20.51 0.65
CA THR A 19 -2.77 -20.67 0.82
C THR A 19 -2.44 -22.10 1.21
N LYS A 20 -1.71 -22.81 0.34
CA LYS A 20 -1.28 -24.19 0.59
C LYS A 20 -0.17 -24.21 1.64
N GLY A 21 -0.20 -25.20 2.55
CA GLY A 21 0.91 -25.50 3.45
C GLY A 21 1.03 -24.63 4.70
N ILE A 22 0.05 -23.77 5.02
CA ILE A 22 0.07 -22.94 6.24
C ILE A 22 -0.82 -23.54 7.34
N ALA A 23 -2.13 -23.63 7.09
CA ALA A 23 -3.09 -24.14 8.06
C ALA A 23 -4.31 -24.72 7.33
N GLU A 24 -4.97 -25.71 7.93
CA GLU A 24 -6.09 -26.43 7.32
C GLU A 24 -7.23 -25.49 6.90
N LYS A 25 -7.55 -24.48 7.73
CA LYS A 25 -8.56 -23.46 7.39
C LYS A 25 -8.16 -22.58 6.20
N CYS A 26 -6.86 -22.30 6.02
CA CYS A 26 -6.35 -21.45 4.94
C CYS A 26 -6.21 -22.19 3.61
N MET A 27 -6.25 -23.53 3.61
CA MET A 27 -6.19 -24.33 2.39
C MET A 27 -7.49 -24.28 1.58
N ASN A 28 -8.61 -23.96 2.23
CA ASN A 28 -9.89 -23.76 1.57
C ASN A 28 -10.01 -22.34 1.01
N LEU A 29 -10.77 -22.19 -0.08
CA LEU A 29 -11.12 -20.88 -0.60
C LEU A 29 -11.92 -20.09 0.44
N HIS A 30 -11.44 -18.90 0.77
CA HIS A 30 -12.06 -17.98 1.72
C HIS A 30 -11.70 -16.54 1.34
N GLY A 31 -12.23 -15.54 2.05
CA GLY A 31 -11.98 -14.14 1.74
C GLY A 31 -11.64 -13.29 2.95
N HIS A 32 -11.10 -12.10 2.67
CA HIS A 32 -10.78 -11.08 3.66
C HIS A 32 -11.09 -9.70 3.11
N THR A 33 -11.34 -8.75 4.02
CA THR A 33 -11.11 -7.33 3.76
C THR A 33 -9.64 -7.05 4.04
N PHE A 34 -8.84 -7.01 2.98
CA PHE A 34 -7.42 -6.69 3.06
C PHE A 34 -7.24 -5.20 3.37
N ARG A 35 -6.27 -4.88 4.22
CA ARG A 35 -5.83 -3.50 4.48
C ARG A 35 -4.45 -3.30 3.87
N VAL A 36 -4.28 -2.20 3.14
CA VAL A 36 -3.04 -1.85 2.46
C VAL A 36 -2.60 -0.46 2.90
N SER A 37 -1.31 -0.34 3.22
CA SER A 37 -0.62 0.93 3.39
C SER A 37 0.48 1.01 2.34
N VAL A 38 0.68 2.18 1.74
CA VAL A 38 1.70 2.41 0.71
C VAL A 38 2.60 3.53 1.18
N GLU A 39 3.91 3.28 1.19
CA GLU A 39 4.93 4.23 1.62
C GLU A 39 5.93 4.50 0.49
N VAL A 40 6.41 5.74 0.43
CA VAL A 40 7.48 6.21 -0.46
C VAL A 40 8.53 6.91 0.40
N GLU A 41 9.80 6.60 0.16
CA GLU A 41 10.93 7.21 0.84
C GLU A 41 11.87 7.87 -0.17
N GLY A 42 12.20 9.14 0.05
CA GLY A 42 13.05 9.89 -0.86
C GLY A 42 13.61 11.16 -0.22
N ASP A 43 14.46 11.83 -0.98
CA ASP A 43 14.93 13.17 -0.61
C ASP A 43 13.78 14.18 -0.77
N ILE A 44 13.79 15.21 0.08
CA ILE A 44 12.86 16.33 -0.06
C ILE A 44 13.35 17.20 -1.21
N ASP A 45 12.53 17.36 -2.24
CA ASP A 45 12.81 18.29 -3.33
C ASP A 45 12.84 19.73 -2.80
N PRO A 46 13.92 20.50 -3.03
CA PRO A 46 14.10 21.82 -2.42
C PRO A 46 13.19 22.91 -3.00
N GLU A 47 12.62 22.72 -4.20
CA GLU A 47 11.71 23.69 -4.82
C GLU A 47 10.27 23.49 -4.33
N THR A 48 9.85 22.23 -4.22
CA THR A 48 8.47 21.84 -3.91
C THR A 48 8.26 21.51 -2.42
N GLY A 49 9.32 21.20 -1.69
CA GLY A 49 9.26 20.76 -0.29
C GLY A 49 8.64 19.38 -0.09
N MET A 50 8.54 18.57 -1.15
CA MET A 50 7.86 17.28 -1.15
C MET A 50 8.80 16.14 -1.53
N VAL A 51 8.51 14.94 -1.01
CA VAL A 51 9.09 13.69 -1.54
C VAL A 51 8.32 13.23 -2.78
N VAL A 52 6.99 13.35 -2.74
CA VAL A 52 6.07 13.04 -3.84
C VAL A 52 4.76 13.80 -3.62
N ASP A 53 4.07 14.16 -4.72
CA ASP A 53 2.70 14.67 -4.65
C ASP A 53 1.73 13.56 -4.18
N PHE A 54 1.00 13.80 -3.09
CA PHE A 54 0.01 12.85 -2.56
C PHE A 54 -1.13 12.53 -3.53
N SER A 55 -1.52 13.45 -4.40
CA SER A 55 -2.55 13.23 -5.42
C SER A 55 -2.08 12.26 -6.49
N ALA A 56 -0.82 12.40 -6.91
CA ALA A 56 -0.18 11.47 -7.84
C ALA A 56 -0.05 10.08 -7.21
N LEU A 57 0.42 10.00 -5.95
CA LEU A 57 0.53 8.74 -5.22
C LEU A 57 -0.84 8.05 -5.09
N LYS A 58 -1.89 8.77 -4.68
CA LYS A 58 -3.26 8.22 -4.59
C LYS A 58 -3.80 7.75 -5.93
N LYS A 59 -3.49 8.44 -7.03
CA LYS A 59 -3.93 8.03 -8.38
C LYS A 59 -3.29 6.69 -8.75
N VAL A 60 -1.96 6.60 -8.65
CA VAL A 60 -1.22 5.36 -8.97
C VAL A 60 -1.71 4.19 -8.12
N VAL A 61 -1.91 4.40 -6.82
CA VAL A 61 -2.37 3.33 -5.92
C VAL A 61 -3.79 2.85 -6.24
N LYS A 62 -4.66 3.70 -6.79
CA LYS A 62 -6.02 3.30 -7.20
C LYS A 62 -6.09 2.55 -8.53
N GLU A 63 -5.03 2.57 -9.33
CA GLU A 63 -4.96 1.88 -10.63
C GLU A 63 -4.55 0.40 -10.49
N VAL A 64 -4.15 -0.02 -9.28
CA VAL A 64 -3.76 -1.39 -8.91
C VAL A 64 -4.90 -2.06 -8.15
#